data_AF-A0A1E4ZHJ0-F1
#
_entry.id   AF-A0A1E4ZHJ0-F1
#
_cell.length_a   1.000
_cell.length_b   1.000
_cell.length_c   1.000
_cell.angle_alpha   90.00
_cell.angle_beta   90.00
_cell.angle_gamma   90.00
#
_symmetry.space_group_name_H-M   'P 1'
#
loop_
_entity.id
_entity.type
_entity.pdbx_description
1 polymer ?
#
loop_
_entity_poly.entity_id
_entity_poly.type
_entity_poly.pdbx_seq_one_letter_code
_entity_poly.pdbx_strand_id
1 'polypeptide(L)'
;MVSLFRSFVSKFFQTTFLFILFFTYFFLDDVYSSWVTVKDLDFFKEKSAIFPLSFLEKISAVFFVEKRALWVKEKGVWKKAFYVSTGEQILSAVLFSEKKAFVLTNKNLYLYEKKIVRTVYETRGSDQILNVWTDESGSELLLNTVNSLYSSKDEGINWKEVKYPGVGEKIFKICGSQEEKFILSERGVFHLLKNEIPFVLESFRVVGGDSKDGEDDKSLTKEEGDLFFLQKYKSMRKVLFWDQGSRSLCYSSPKGLRGMRHKNSDFWEPLFLPQDGLPKIEDIYDLCLGEEGEGLWVSGAKGVFFLNQEDHFWTRRQEGLPFLKVLGMQKMKGKIFCSLERGVYSWEKDEKKTNLFESFYSKKKVEEPTVQSVQKKAIEYADVAKSKIDQMFMRAQKKAYWPKVSLSFGTDRSENFNAYSNGRVIGLPIEHDSDWKIDLSWDFGDLIYTSDEASIEMRSKMMVQLREDILEEVTRIYFERKREQVSILFDKEMSLYEKKLKELRVEELTAKIDAYTCGWFSREIKRKKN
;
A
#
# COMPACT_ATOMS: atom_id res chain seq x y z
N MET A 1 15.84 16.26 39.33
CA MET A 1 14.57 16.12 38.57
C MET A 1 14.56 16.92 37.26
N VAL A 2 14.87 18.22 37.25
CA VAL A 2 14.84 19.06 36.03
C VAL A 2 15.86 18.64 34.95
N SER A 3 17.07 18.17 35.31
CA SER A 3 18.05 17.70 34.32
C SER A 3 17.68 16.35 33.69
N LEU A 4 17.05 15.45 34.46
CA LEU A 4 16.51 14.18 33.97
C LEU A 4 15.34 14.41 33.00
N PHE A 5 14.47 15.39 33.28
CA PHE A 5 13.38 15.76 32.39
C PHE A 5 13.89 16.36 31.06
N ARG A 6 14.92 17.22 31.09
CA ARG A 6 15.55 17.76 29.86
C ARG A 6 16.21 16.67 29.01
N SER A 7 16.89 15.71 29.64
CA SER A 7 17.51 14.57 28.95
C SER A 7 16.46 13.66 28.29
N PHE A 8 15.35 13.40 28.99
CA PHE A 8 14.24 12.61 28.46
C PHE A 8 13.55 13.28 27.27
N VAL A 9 13.25 14.58 27.37
CA VAL A 9 12.63 15.35 26.28
C VAL A 9 13.56 15.44 25.07
N SER A 10 14.86 15.64 25.26
CA SER A 10 15.85 15.66 24.17
C SER A 10 15.93 14.32 23.43
N LYS A 11 15.96 13.20 24.17
CA LYS A 11 16.01 11.87 23.56
C LYS A 11 14.69 11.52 22.87
N PHE A 12 13.56 11.91 23.44
CA PHE A 12 12.24 11.71 22.83
C PHE A 12 12.07 12.51 21.53
N PHE A 13 12.56 13.75 21.48
CA PHE A 13 12.57 14.55 20.25
C PHE A 13 13.54 14.02 19.20
N GLN A 14 14.70 13.49 19.60
CA GLN A 14 15.61 12.84 18.65
C GLN A 14 15.03 11.56 18.06
N THR A 15 14.39 10.71 18.87
CA THR A 15 13.77 9.48 18.36
C THR A 15 12.54 9.77 17.50
N THR A 16 11.68 10.71 17.89
CA THR A 16 10.52 11.09 17.05
C THR A 16 10.93 11.82 15.77
N PHE A 17 11.99 12.64 15.79
CA PHE A 17 12.50 13.31 14.59
C PHE A 17 13.15 12.32 13.61
N LEU A 18 13.93 11.36 14.11
CA LEU A 18 14.45 10.25 13.30
C LEU A 18 13.32 9.39 12.75
N PHE A 19 12.29 9.12 13.54
CA PHE A 19 11.12 8.37 13.11
C PHE A 19 10.36 9.09 11.98
N ILE A 20 10.16 10.41 12.08
CA ILE A 20 9.51 11.22 11.02
C ILE A 20 10.39 11.29 9.76
N LEU A 21 11.71 11.49 9.90
CA LEU A 21 12.62 11.48 8.75
C LEU A 21 12.61 10.13 8.03
N PHE A 22 12.66 9.03 8.79
CA PHE A 22 12.58 7.67 8.28
C PHE A 22 11.24 7.43 7.58
N PHE A 23 10.13 7.84 8.18
CA PHE A 23 8.79 7.74 7.58
C PHE A 23 8.66 8.57 6.30
N THR A 24 9.24 9.78 6.26
CA THR A 24 9.23 10.61 5.05
C THR A 24 10.11 10.05 3.96
N TYR A 25 11.28 9.49 4.26
CA TYR A 25 12.13 8.84 3.25
C TYR A 25 11.43 7.62 2.65
N PHE A 26 10.71 6.84 3.49
CA PHE A 26 9.95 5.65 3.08
C PHE A 26 8.82 5.92 2.10
N PHE A 27 7.99 6.93 2.38
CA PHE A 27 6.92 7.29 1.45
C PHE A 27 7.44 7.88 0.14
N LEU A 28 8.71 8.31 0.08
CA LEU A 28 9.26 8.96 -1.10
C LEU A 28 9.85 7.99 -2.11
N ASP A 29 10.43 6.86 -1.69
CA ASP A 29 10.87 5.83 -2.65
C ASP A 29 9.67 5.16 -3.35
N ASP A 30 8.50 5.18 -2.70
CA ASP A 30 7.29 4.53 -3.21
C ASP A 30 6.52 5.32 -4.26
N VAL A 31 6.55 6.65 -4.19
CA VAL A 31 5.65 7.54 -4.95
C VAL A 31 6.06 7.72 -6.41
N TYR A 32 7.25 7.27 -6.82
CA TYR A 32 7.79 7.56 -8.17
C TYR A 32 7.89 6.38 -9.11
N SER A 33 7.51 5.19 -8.67
CA SER A 33 7.58 3.96 -9.45
C SER A 33 6.18 3.43 -9.75
N SER A 34 5.63 3.84 -10.89
CA SER A 34 4.30 3.44 -11.34
C SER A 34 4.37 2.40 -12.44
N TRP A 35 3.38 1.53 -12.51
CA TRP A 35 3.18 0.65 -13.65
C TRP A 35 2.84 1.47 -14.90
N VAL A 36 3.60 1.26 -15.96
CA VAL A 36 3.38 1.88 -17.26
C VAL A 36 2.86 0.83 -18.24
N THR A 37 1.82 1.17 -19.01
CA THR A 37 1.36 0.30 -20.09
C THR A 37 2.45 0.19 -21.15
N VAL A 38 2.80 -1.02 -21.55
CA VAL A 38 3.76 -1.22 -22.64
C VAL A 38 3.05 -0.83 -23.95
N LYS A 39 3.31 0.38 -24.48
CA LYS A 39 2.65 0.95 -25.66
C LYS A 39 2.64 -0.01 -26.87
N ASP A 40 3.72 -0.77 -27.06
CA ASP A 40 3.84 -1.77 -28.13
C ASP A 40 2.83 -2.93 -28.03
N LEU A 41 2.14 -3.07 -26.90
CA LEU A 41 1.17 -4.13 -26.59
C LEU A 41 -0.27 -3.60 -26.51
N ASP A 42 -0.53 -2.34 -26.88
CA ASP A 42 -1.87 -1.77 -26.86
C ASP A 42 -2.87 -2.52 -27.76
N PHE A 43 -2.38 -3.20 -28.80
CA PHE A 43 -3.19 -4.07 -29.66
C PHE A 43 -3.88 -5.23 -28.88
N PHE A 44 -3.34 -5.63 -27.73
CA PHE A 44 -3.89 -6.72 -26.91
C PHE A 44 -5.00 -6.29 -25.95
N LYS A 45 -5.33 -4.99 -25.85
CA LYS A 45 -6.32 -4.46 -24.90
C LYS A 45 -7.73 -5.04 -25.06
N GLU A 46 -8.09 -5.52 -26.26
CA GLU A 46 -9.47 -5.94 -26.56
C GLU A 46 -9.68 -7.46 -26.60
N LYS A 47 -8.62 -8.29 -26.64
CA LYS A 47 -8.77 -9.70 -27.01
C LYS A 47 -7.98 -10.66 -26.10
N SER A 48 -8.73 -11.17 -25.11
CA SER A 48 -8.49 -12.41 -24.36
C SER A 48 -7.43 -12.43 -23.25
N ALA A 49 -7.68 -13.31 -22.26
CA ALA A 49 -6.87 -13.48 -21.06
C ALA A 49 -5.42 -13.85 -21.39
N ILE A 50 -4.49 -13.17 -20.73
CA ILE A 50 -3.05 -13.26 -20.97
C ILE A 50 -2.47 -14.24 -19.96
N PHE A 51 -1.79 -15.27 -20.46
CA PHE A 51 -1.15 -16.31 -19.67
C PHE A 51 0.31 -15.95 -19.35
N PRO A 52 0.97 -16.62 -18.38
CA PRO A 52 2.23 -16.14 -17.82
C PRO A 52 3.28 -15.87 -18.90
N LEU A 53 3.92 -14.70 -18.82
CA LEU A 53 5.04 -14.40 -19.68
C LEU A 53 6.22 -15.29 -19.30
N SER A 54 6.83 -15.90 -20.32
CA SER A 54 8.07 -16.64 -20.19
C SER A 54 9.17 -15.83 -20.84
N PHE A 55 10.24 -15.56 -20.10
CA PHE A 55 11.37 -14.77 -20.58
C PHE A 55 12.66 -15.54 -20.30
N LEU A 56 13.60 -15.44 -21.24
CA LEU A 56 14.96 -15.92 -21.04
C LEU A 56 15.91 -14.73 -21.12
N GLU A 57 16.50 -14.34 -19.98
CA GLU A 57 17.35 -13.14 -19.86
C GLU A 57 18.50 -13.13 -20.87
N LYS A 58 19.11 -14.30 -21.12
CA LYS A 58 20.25 -14.45 -22.03
C LYS A 58 19.96 -14.03 -23.49
N ILE A 59 18.69 -13.96 -23.89
CA ILE A 59 18.30 -14.07 -25.30
C ILE A 59 17.58 -12.84 -25.85
N SER A 60 17.25 -11.84 -25.02
CA SER A 60 16.55 -10.61 -25.44
C SER A 60 15.25 -10.83 -26.26
N ALA A 61 14.74 -12.06 -26.37
CA ALA A 61 13.50 -12.39 -27.04
C ALA A 61 12.39 -12.45 -26.01
N VAL A 62 11.28 -11.78 -26.33
CA VAL A 62 10.08 -11.81 -25.48
C VAL A 62 9.03 -12.63 -26.17
N PHE A 63 8.54 -13.63 -25.47
CA PHE A 63 7.41 -14.43 -25.89
C PHE A 63 6.21 -14.04 -25.05
N PHE A 64 5.07 -13.99 -25.72
CA PHE A 64 3.81 -13.62 -25.12
C PHE A 64 2.77 -14.67 -25.49
N VAL A 65 2.10 -15.21 -24.48
CA VAL A 65 1.10 -16.26 -24.65
C VAL A 65 -0.29 -15.65 -24.50
N GLU A 66 -0.99 -15.60 -25.61
CA GLU A 66 -2.44 -15.40 -25.66
C GLU A 66 -3.11 -16.78 -25.55
N LYS A 67 -4.36 -16.84 -25.08
CA LYS A 67 -5.15 -18.07 -24.91
C LYS A 67 -5.02 -19.07 -26.07
N ARG A 68 -4.84 -18.60 -27.31
CA ARG A 68 -4.72 -19.44 -28.51
C ARG A 68 -3.53 -19.12 -29.42
N ALA A 69 -2.67 -18.19 -29.04
CA ALA A 69 -1.59 -17.74 -29.89
C ALA A 69 -0.31 -17.50 -29.10
N LEU A 70 0.83 -17.91 -29.66
CA LEU A 70 2.13 -17.49 -29.21
C LEU A 70 2.59 -16.31 -30.06
N TRP A 71 3.00 -15.24 -29.40
CA TRP A 71 3.55 -14.05 -30.03
C TRP A 71 5.02 -13.90 -29.64
N VAL A 72 5.82 -13.40 -30.57
CA VAL A 72 7.26 -13.19 -30.39
C VAL A 72 7.60 -11.77 -30.80
N LYS A 73 8.37 -11.07 -29.96
CA LYS A 73 8.91 -9.76 -30.30
C LYS A 73 10.24 -9.93 -31.03
N GLU A 74 10.24 -9.72 -32.34
CA GLU A 74 11.44 -9.74 -33.18
C GLU A 74 11.77 -8.32 -33.66
N LYS A 75 12.97 -7.81 -33.37
CA LYS A 75 13.42 -6.48 -33.80
C LYS A 75 12.44 -5.36 -33.44
N GLY A 76 11.83 -5.44 -32.26
CA GLY A 76 10.85 -4.45 -31.79
C GLY A 76 9.41 -4.72 -32.23
N VAL A 77 9.17 -5.61 -33.21
CA VAL A 77 7.84 -5.86 -33.76
C VAL A 77 7.29 -7.18 -33.25
N TRP A 78 6.04 -7.16 -32.76
CA TRP A 78 5.32 -8.38 -32.37
C TRP A 78 4.82 -9.13 -33.59
N LYS A 79 5.13 -10.42 -33.65
CA LYS A 79 4.64 -11.34 -34.69
C LYS A 79 3.98 -12.54 -34.05
N LYS A 80 2.88 -12.99 -34.65
CA LYS A 80 2.24 -14.25 -34.27
C LYS A 80 3.11 -15.40 -34.79
N ALA A 81 3.70 -16.15 -33.86
CA ALA A 81 4.61 -17.25 -34.16
C ALA A 81 3.89 -18.60 -34.26
N PHE A 82 2.86 -18.80 -33.45
CA PHE A 82 2.10 -20.05 -33.41
C PHE A 82 0.64 -19.79 -33.04
N TYR A 83 -0.26 -20.64 -33.53
CA TYR A 83 -1.70 -20.58 -33.25
C TYR A 83 -2.27 -21.99 -33.14
N VAL A 84 -3.13 -22.21 -32.16
CA VAL A 84 -3.77 -23.52 -31.89
C VAL A 84 -5.18 -23.61 -32.48
N SER A 85 -5.59 -24.83 -32.80
CA SER A 85 -6.90 -25.15 -33.36
C SER A 85 -8.06 -24.73 -32.44
N THR A 86 -9.29 -24.70 -32.98
CA THR A 86 -10.50 -24.40 -32.21
C THR A 86 -10.76 -25.50 -31.19
N GLY A 87 -10.67 -25.16 -29.90
CA GLY A 87 -10.87 -26.09 -28.77
C GLY A 87 -9.60 -26.37 -27.95
N GLU A 88 -8.42 -25.98 -28.46
CA GLU A 88 -7.17 -25.98 -27.71
C GLU A 88 -6.92 -24.61 -27.07
N GLN A 89 -6.29 -24.64 -25.90
CA GLN A 89 -5.84 -23.44 -25.19
C GLN A 89 -4.39 -23.61 -24.77
N ILE A 90 -3.58 -22.59 -25.02
CA ILE A 90 -2.19 -22.56 -24.57
C ILE A 90 -2.21 -22.29 -23.05
N LEU A 91 -1.58 -23.20 -22.30
CA LEU A 91 -1.49 -23.13 -20.83
C LEU A 91 -0.20 -22.44 -20.40
N SER A 92 0.91 -22.79 -21.05
CA SER A 92 2.22 -22.22 -20.79
C SER A 92 3.11 -22.32 -22.02
N ALA A 93 4.18 -21.53 -22.04
CA ALA A 93 5.27 -21.70 -22.99
C ALA A 93 6.58 -21.65 -22.21
N VAL A 94 7.48 -22.59 -22.52
CA VAL A 94 8.80 -22.67 -21.89
C VAL A 94 9.86 -22.44 -22.95
N LEU A 95 10.67 -21.42 -22.72
CA LEU A 95 11.75 -21.02 -23.59
C LEU A 95 13.05 -21.65 -23.13
N PHE A 96 13.88 -22.01 -24.10
CA PHE A 96 15.24 -22.50 -23.82
C PHE A 96 16.24 -22.03 -24.89
N SER A 97 15.79 -21.52 -26.04
CA SER A 97 16.65 -20.89 -27.06
C SER A 97 15.93 -19.72 -27.75
N GLU A 98 16.67 -18.84 -28.42
CA GLU A 98 16.09 -17.66 -29.11
C GLU A 98 15.07 -18.05 -30.16
N LYS A 99 15.25 -19.23 -30.74
CA LYS A 99 14.45 -19.73 -31.85
C LYS A 99 13.72 -21.00 -31.50
N LYS A 100 13.82 -21.51 -30.25
CA LYS A 100 13.16 -22.72 -29.80
C LYS A 100 12.32 -22.48 -28.54
N ALA A 101 11.06 -22.93 -28.58
CA ALA A 101 10.12 -22.84 -27.48
C ALA A 101 9.25 -24.10 -27.43
N PHE A 102 9.04 -24.65 -26.23
CA PHE A 102 7.99 -25.62 -26.01
C PHE A 102 6.70 -24.89 -25.68
N VAL A 103 5.65 -25.15 -26.45
CA VAL A 103 4.33 -24.57 -26.25
C VAL A 103 3.40 -25.64 -25.73
N LEU A 104 2.97 -25.47 -24.48
CA LEU A 104 2.09 -26.38 -23.81
C LEU A 104 0.64 -25.96 -23.99
N THR A 105 -0.20 -26.88 -24.44
CA THR A 105 -1.64 -26.72 -24.47
C THR A 105 -2.32 -27.71 -23.53
N ASN A 106 -3.63 -27.57 -23.36
CA ASN A 106 -4.44 -28.52 -22.61
C ASN A 106 -4.49 -29.94 -23.23
N LYS A 107 -4.03 -30.12 -24.49
CA LYS A 107 -4.04 -31.42 -25.19
C LYS A 107 -2.65 -31.89 -25.62
N ASN A 108 -1.85 -30.96 -26.12
CA ASN A 108 -0.63 -31.24 -26.88
C ASN A 108 0.54 -30.41 -26.37
N LEU A 109 1.75 -30.96 -26.53
CA LEU A 109 3.00 -30.24 -26.41
C LEU A 109 3.59 -30.05 -27.81
N TYR A 110 3.86 -28.79 -28.15
CA TYR A 110 4.48 -28.43 -29.43
C TYR A 110 5.90 -27.93 -29.21
N LEU A 111 6.80 -28.22 -30.14
CA LEU A 111 8.08 -27.53 -30.26
C LEU A 111 7.97 -26.55 -31.43
N TYR A 112 8.10 -25.27 -31.10
CA TYR A 112 8.30 -24.20 -32.05
C TYR A 112 9.82 -24.04 -32.28
N GLU A 113 10.30 -24.26 -33.50
CA GLU A 113 11.68 -24.03 -33.91
C GLU A 113 11.73 -23.23 -35.22
N LYS A 114 12.30 -22.02 -35.19
CA LYS A 114 12.53 -21.19 -36.41
C LYS A 114 11.29 -21.07 -37.32
N LYS A 115 10.09 -20.89 -36.75
CA LYS A 115 8.78 -20.85 -37.45
C LYS A 115 8.20 -22.19 -37.87
N ILE A 116 8.91 -23.29 -37.66
CA ILE A 116 8.39 -24.65 -37.83
C ILE A 116 7.80 -25.06 -36.50
N VAL A 117 6.59 -25.63 -36.53
CA VAL A 117 5.94 -26.16 -35.34
C VAL A 117 5.78 -27.65 -35.55
N ARG A 118 6.28 -28.45 -34.61
CA ARG A 118 6.03 -29.89 -34.58
C ARG A 118 5.35 -30.29 -33.29
N THR A 119 4.39 -31.20 -33.37
CA THR A 119 3.84 -31.85 -32.17
C THR A 119 4.87 -32.83 -31.64
N VAL A 120 5.15 -32.73 -30.35
CA VAL A 120 6.17 -33.52 -29.65
C VAL A 120 5.53 -34.51 -28.70
N TYR A 121 4.35 -34.16 -28.18
CA TYR A 121 3.54 -35.05 -27.37
C TYR A 121 2.06 -34.76 -27.62
N GLU A 122 1.26 -35.82 -27.72
CA GLU A 122 -0.19 -35.77 -27.86
C GLU A 122 -0.81 -36.65 -26.79
N THR A 123 -1.71 -36.06 -26.00
CA THR A 123 -2.43 -36.81 -24.96
C THR A 123 -3.35 -37.85 -25.60
N ARG A 124 -3.42 -39.03 -25.00
CA ARG A 124 -4.35 -40.09 -25.40
C ARG A 124 -5.53 -40.12 -24.46
N GLY A 125 -6.75 -40.05 -25.01
CA GLY A 125 -7.98 -40.17 -24.23
C GLY A 125 -8.30 -38.93 -23.40
N SER A 126 -8.56 -39.12 -22.10
CA SER A 126 -8.96 -38.06 -21.16
C SER A 126 -7.79 -37.45 -20.39
N ASP A 127 -6.55 -37.84 -20.71
CA ASP A 127 -5.38 -37.31 -20.03
C ASP A 127 -5.15 -35.84 -20.37
N GLN A 128 -4.76 -35.04 -19.39
CA GLN A 128 -4.50 -33.61 -19.58
C GLN A 128 -3.08 -33.30 -19.13
N ILE A 129 -2.40 -32.47 -19.93
CA ILE A 129 -1.07 -32.02 -19.54
C ILE A 129 -1.20 -30.85 -18.57
N LEU A 130 -0.52 -30.94 -17.44
CA LEU A 130 -0.54 -29.93 -16.38
C LEU A 130 0.64 -28.98 -16.47
N ASN A 131 1.83 -29.51 -16.74
CA ASN A 131 3.06 -28.72 -16.75
C ASN A 131 4.14 -29.38 -17.61
N VAL A 132 5.06 -28.58 -18.15
CA VAL A 132 6.30 -29.05 -18.75
C VAL A 132 7.47 -28.28 -18.13
N TRP A 133 8.50 -29.01 -17.71
CA TRP A 133 9.78 -28.47 -17.34
C TRP A 133 10.82 -28.87 -18.38
N THR A 134 11.75 -27.97 -18.66
CA THR A 134 12.90 -28.20 -19.53
C THR A 134 14.15 -27.66 -18.88
N ASP A 135 15.27 -28.28 -19.17
CA ASP A 135 16.57 -27.74 -18.81
C ASP A 135 16.97 -26.57 -19.74
N GLU A 136 18.07 -25.87 -19.42
CA GLU A 136 18.55 -24.72 -20.22
C GLU A 136 18.89 -25.11 -21.67
N SER A 137 19.27 -26.37 -21.92
CA SER A 137 19.62 -26.83 -23.27
C SER A 137 18.40 -27.26 -24.10
N GLY A 138 17.27 -27.55 -23.47
CA GLY A 138 16.12 -28.18 -24.13
C GLY A 138 16.26 -29.68 -24.36
N SER A 139 17.36 -30.29 -23.92
CA SER A 139 17.63 -31.71 -24.15
C SER A 139 16.84 -32.62 -23.23
N GLU A 140 16.62 -32.18 -21.99
CA GLU A 140 15.84 -32.94 -21.00
C GLU A 140 14.50 -32.28 -20.74
N LEU A 141 13.44 -33.05 -20.96
CA LEU A 141 12.06 -32.64 -20.70
C LEU A 141 11.45 -33.51 -19.62
N LEU A 142 10.68 -32.87 -18.74
CA LEU A 142 9.78 -33.54 -17.82
C LEU A 142 8.37 -33.03 -18.09
N LEU A 143 7.51 -33.92 -18.55
CA LEU A 143 6.12 -33.64 -18.89
C LEU A 143 5.20 -34.25 -17.85
N ASN A 144 4.49 -33.38 -17.14
CA ASN A 144 3.55 -33.78 -16.11
C ASN A 144 2.13 -33.81 -16.68
N THR A 145 1.50 -34.98 -16.58
CA THR A 145 0.07 -35.17 -16.92
C THR A 145 -0.75 -35.34 -15.65
N VAL A 146 -2.07 -35.50 -15.77
CA VAL A 146 -2.93 -35.75 -14.61
C VAL A 146 -2.60 -37.09 -13.95
N ASN A 147 -2.16 -38.07 -14.73
CA ASN A 147 -2.00 -39.45 -14.26
C ASN A 147 -0.54 -39.89 -14.10
N SER A 148 0.37 -39.34 -14.90
CA SER A 148 1.76 -39.81 -14.98
C SER A 148 2.76 -38.70 -15.26
N LEU A 149 4.01 -38.96 -14.90
CA LEU A 149 5.16 -38.14 -15.28
C LEU A 149 5.92 -38.81 -16.41
N TYR A 150 6.26 -38.06 -17.44
CA TYR A 150 7.07 -38.54 -18.56
C TYR A 150 8.38 -37.76 -18.63
N SER A 151 9.45 -38.45 -19.01
CA SER A 151 10.75 -37.85 -19.30
C SER A 151 11.16 -38.12 -20.73
N SER A 152 11.75 -37.11 -21.37
CA SER A 152 12.46 -37.25 -22.64
C SER A 152 13.86 -36.66 -22.48
N LYS A 153 14.84 -37.28 -23.16
CA LYS A 153 16.24 -36.83 -23.21
C LYS A 153 16.69 -36.47 -24.63
N ASP A 154 15.72 -36.31 -25.54
CA ASP A 154 15.93 -36.15 -26.96
C ASP A 154 14.93 -35.16 -27.57
N GLU A 155 14.74 -34.02 -26.89
CA GLU A 155 13.82 -32.94 -27.30
C GLU A 155 12.36 -33.42 -27.52
N GLY A 156 11.96 -34.47 -26.80
CA GLY A 156 10.63 -35.06 -26.83
C GLY A 156 10.36 -36.00 -28.01
N ILE A 157 11.40 -36.53 -28.66
CA ILE A 157 11.25 -37.57 -29.67
C ILE A 157 10.81 -38.89 -29.02
N ASN A 158 11.45 -39.28 -27.92
CA ASN A 158 11.09 -40.47 -27.15
C ASN A 158 10.68 -40.10 -25.73
N TRP A 159 9.54 -40.64 -25.30
CA TRP A 159 9.00 -40.44 -23.97
C TRP A 159 9.05 -41.74 -23.17
N LYS A 160 9.54 -41.63 -21.94
CA LYS A 160 9.53 -42.72 -20.96
C LYS A 160 8.74 -42.28 -19.74
N GLU A 161 7.80 -43.09 -19.31
CA GLU A 161 7.12 -42.86 -18.04
C GLU A 161 8.13 -43.02 -16.89
N VAL A 162 8.16 -42.05 -15.99
CA VAL A 162 9.03 -42.04 -14.81
C VAL A 162 8.15 -42.10 -13.57
N LYS A 163 8.36 -43.12 -12.75
CA LYS A 163 7.69 -43.25 -11.46
C LYS A 163 8.68 -42.92 -10.35
N TYR A 164 8.29 -41.99 -9.49
CA TYR A 164 9.04 -41.65 -8.30
C TYR A 164 8.32 -42.22 -7.07
N PRO A 165 8.86 -43.27 -6.44
CA PRO A 165 8.27 -43.82 -5.22
C PRO A 165 8.12 -42.72 -4.16
N GLY A 166 6.92 -42.62 -3.58
CA GLY A 166 6.64 -41.67 -2.50
C GLY A 166 6.13 -40.29 -2.91
N VAL A 167 6.35 -39.84 -4.15
CA VAL A 167 5.92 -38.50 -4.62
C VAL A 167 4.39 -38.36 -4.67
N GLY A 168 3.65 -39.46 -4.81
CA GLY A 168 2.19 -39.45 -5.00
C GLY A 168 1.83 -39.52 -6.47
N GLU A 169 0.54 -39.69 -6.76
CA GLU A 169 0.06 -39.88 -8.14
C GLU A 169 -0.13 -38.52 -8.84
N LYS A 170 -0.54 -37.49 -8.09
CA LYS A 170 -0.80 -36.15 -8.63
C LYS A 170 0.37 -35.22 -8.38
N ILE A 171 1.12 -34.93 -9.43
CA ILE A 171 2.12 -33.86 -9.47
C ILE A 171 1.42 -32.60 -9.99
N PHE A 172 1.69 -31.45 -9.38
CA PHE A 172 1.15 -30.16 -9.80
C PHE A 172 2.13 -29.36 -10.65
N LYS A 173 3.40 -29.32 -10.24
CA LYS A 173 4.40 -28.46 -10.87
C LYS A 173 5.80 -29.04 -10.71
N ILE A 174 6.62 -28.79 -11.72
CA ILE A 174 8.04 -29.11 -11.72
C ILE A 174 8.78 -27.81 -12.00
N CYS A 175 9.81 -27.54 -11.22
CA CYS A 175 10.69 -26.38 -11.39
C CYS A 175 12.09 -26.77 -10.96
N GLY A 176 13.11 -26.11 -11.49
CA GLY A 176 14.47 -26.51 -11.19
C GLY A 176 15.49 -25.94 -12.16
N SER A 177 16.75 -26.14 -11.79
CA SER A 177 17.91 -25.98 -12.66
C SER A 177 18.33 -27.34 -13.24
N GLN A 178 19.43 -27.37 -14.00
CA GLN A 178 20.03 -28.61 -14.49
C GLN A 178 20.51 -29.55 -13.37
N GLU A 179 20.87 -28.99 -12.21
CA GLU A 179 21.42 -29.76 -11.10
C GLU A 179 20.36 -30.17 -10.09
N GLU A 180 19.33 -29.33 -9.90
CA GLU A 180 18.35 -29.47 -8.82
C GLU A 180 16.94 -29.30 -9.37
N LYS A 181 16.09 -30.31 -9.18
CA LYS A 181 14.69 -30.25 -9.57
C LYS A 181 13.81 -30.40 -8.36
N PHE A 182 12.73 -29.66 -8.34
CA PHE A 182 11.73 -29.70 -7.28
C PHE A 182 10.42 -30.13 -7.91
N ILE A 183 9.81 -31.13 -7.29
CA ILE A 183 8.51 -31.67 -7.70
C ILE A 183 7.52 -31.30 -6.62
N LEU A 184 6.52 -30.54 -7.02
CA LEU A 184 5.40 -30.19 -6.17
C LEU A 184 4.27 -31.16 -6.44
N SER A 185 3.86 -31.92 -5.44
CA SER A 185 2.78 -32.90 -5.54
C SER A 185 1.73 -32.72 -4.43
N GLU A 186 0.68 -33.52 -4.47
CA GLU A 186 -0.33 -33.60 -3.41
C GLU A 186 0.25 -33.96 -2.03
N ARG A 187 1.40 -34.67 -2.00
CA ARG A 187 2.03 -35.14 -0.77
C ARG A 187 3.04 -34.17 -0.18
N GLY A 188 3.58 -33.25 -0.98
CA GLY A 188 4.73 -32.49 -0.54
C GLY A 188 5.46 -31.70 -1.62
N VAL A 189 6.51 -31.02 -1.17
CA VAL A 189 7.61 -30.56 -2.01
C VAL A 189 8.72 -31.60 -1.94
N PHE A 190 9.13 -32.14 -3.08
CA PHE A 190 10.18 -33.14 -3.21
C PHE A 190 11.38 -32.53 -3.90
N HIS A 191 12.57 -32.84 -3.41
CA HIS A 191 13.82 -32.46 -4.05
C HIS A 191 14.40 -33.66 -4.78
N LEU A 192 14.76 -33.45 -6.04
CA LEU A 192 15.31 -34.44 -6.93
C LEU A 192 16.73 -34.02 -7.31
N LEU A 193 17.69 -34.67 -6.67
CA LEU A 193 19.11 -34.58 -7.03
C LEU A 193 19.40 -35.51 -8.22
N LYS A 194 20.37 -35.10 -9.05
CA LYS A 194 20.75 -35.84 -10.25
C LYS A 194 21.19 -37.28 -9.88
N ASN A 195 20.41 -38.25 -10.34
CA ASN A 195 20.61 -39.71 -10.16
C ASN A 195 20.24 -40.29 -8.78
N GLU A 196 19.53 -39.56 -7.92
CA GLU A 196 19.12 -40.05 -6.60
C GLU A 196 17.61 -40.28 -6.50
N ILE A 197 17.21 -41.10 -5.53
CA ILE A 197 15.80 -41.28 -5.16
C ILE A 197 15.31 -39.94 -4.59
N PRO A 198 14.18 -39.39 -5.05
CA PRO A 198 13.64 -38.16 -4.46
C PRO A 198 13.42 -38.33 -2.96
N PHE A 199 13.87 -37.35 -2.19
CA PHE A 199 13.57 -37.27 -0.77
C PHE A 199 12.60 -36.13 -0.50
N VAL A 200 11.83 -36.28 0.58
CA VAL A 200 10.77 -35.35 0.95
C VAL A 200 11.39 -34.18 1.70
N LEU A 201 11.25 -32.95 1.18
CA LEU A 201 11.66 -31.74 1.91
C LEU A 201 10.58 -31.26 2.85
N GLU A 202 9.33 -31.34 2.41
CA GLU A 202 8.18 -31.02 3.25
C GLU A 202 7.07 -32.00 2.91
N SER A 203 6.66 -32.80 3.90
CA SER A 203 5.44 -33.59 3.76
C SER A 203 4.26 -32.71 4.15
N PHE A 204 3.32 -32.52 3.23
CA PHE A 204 2.00 -32.03 3.60
C PHE A 204 1.27 -33.23 4.19
N ARG A 205 1.44 -33.47 5.50
CA ARG A 205 0.45 -34.30 6.19
C ARG A 205 -0.86 -33.55 6.11
N VAL A 206 -1.77 -34.07 5.29
CA VAL A 206 -3.19 -33.78 5.40
C VAL A 206 -3.54 -34.27 6.79
N VAL A 207 -3.54 -33.38 7.77
CA VAL A 207 -4.27 -33.60 9.01
C VAL A 207 -5.71 -33.67 8.54
N GLY A 208 -6.17 -34.89 8.24
CA GLY A 208 -7.60 -35.18 8.15
C GLY A 208 -8.17 -34.58 9.42
N GLY A 209 -9.13 -33.66 9.27
CA GLY A 209 -9.65 -32.92 10.39
C GLY A 209 -9.94 -33.90 11.51
N ASP A 210 -9.29 -33.70 12.67
CA ASP A 210 -9.79 -34.27 13.91
C ASP A 210 -11.18 -33.66 14.05
N SER A 211 -12.19 -34.42 13.63
CA SER A 211 -13.60 -34.17 13.91
C SER A 211 -13.78 -34.34 15.42
N LYS A 212 -13.32 -33.34 16.17
CA LYS A 212 -13.93 -32.98 17.43
C LYS A 212 -15.20 -32.26 17.06
N ASP A 213 -16.24 -33.05 16.86
CA ASP A 213 -17.62 -32.79 17.26
C ASP A 213 -18.47 -33.85 16.57
N GLY A 214 -19.00 -34.76 17.38
CA GLY A 214 -19.99 -35.72 16.92
C GLY A 214 -21.27 -34.96 16.63
N GLU A 215 -21.75 -35.06 15.40
CA GLU A 215 -23.10 -35.50 15.03
C GLU A 215 -23.32 -35.21 13.54
N ASP A 216 -23.77 -36.25 12.83
CA ASP A 216 -24.35 -36.24 11.50
C ASP A 216 -23.56 -35.59 10.36
N ASP A 217 -22.53 -36.27 9.86
CA ASP A 217 -21.96 -35.94 8.55
C ASP A 217 -22.11 -37.09 7.54
N LYS A 218 -22.87 -36.79 6.48
CA LYS A 218 -23.10 -37.66 5.33
C LYS A 218 -21.75 -37.99 4.71
N SER A 219 -21.45 -39.29 4.59
CA SER A 219 -20.29 -39.79 3.88
C SER A 219 -20.27 -39.27 2.45
N LEU A 220 -19.47 -38.24 2.18
CA LEU A 220 -19.13 -37.84 0.81
C LEU A 220 -18.50 -39.06 0.14
N THR A 221 -18.97 -39.36 -1.07
CA THR A 221 -18.41 -40.46 -1.85
C THR A 221 -16.94 -40.16 -2.16
N LYS A 222 -16.10 -41.19 -2.31
CA LYS A 222 -14.66 -41.05 -2.58
C LYS A 222 -14.38 -40.13 -3.79
N GLU A 223 -15.27 -40.14 -4.77
CA GLU A 223 -15.21 -39.27 -5.97
C GLU A 223 -15.52 -37.79 -5.68
N GLU A 224 -16.51 -37.50 -4.82
CA GLU A 224 -16.81 -36.13 -4.38
C GLU A 224 -15.70 -35.57 -3.47
N GLY A 225 -15.13 -36.42 -2.62
CA GLY A 225 -13.95 -36.10 -1.82
C GLY A 225 -12.72 -35.77 -2.68
N ASP A 226 -12.46 -36.55 -3.73
CA ASP A 226 -11.35 -36.33 -4.67
C ASP A 226 -11.54 -35.04 -5.52
N LEU A 227 -12.78 -34.71 -5.88
CA LEU A 227 -13.13 -33.46 -6.58
C LEU A 227 -12.99 -32.22 -5.69
N PHE A 228 -13.42 -32.30 -4.42
CA PHE A 228 -13.24 -31.23 -3.43
C PHE A 228 -11.75 -31.04 -3.08
N PHE A 229 -10.99 -32.14 -3.03
CA PHE A 229 -9.53 -32.15 -2.83
C PHE A 229 -8.79 -31.49 -4.00
N LEU A 230 -9.21 -31.76 -5.24
CA LEU A 230 -8.66 -31.12 -6.45
C LEU A 230 -8.91 -29.60 -6.48
N GLN A 231 -10.03 -29.11 -5.95
CA GLN A 231 -10.29 -27.67 -5.84
C GLN A 231 -9.40 -26.99 -4.78
N LYS A 232 -9.18 -27.66 -3.63
CA LYS A 232 -8.39 -27.11 -2.52
C LYS A 232 -6.89 -27.05 -2.82
N TYR A 233 -6.35 -28.00 -3.59
CA TYR A 233 -4.93 -28.05 -3.96
C TYR A 233 -4.58 -27.53 -5.37
N LYS A 234 -5.58 -27.15 -6.19
CA LYS A 234 -5.42 -26.29 -7.40
C LYS A 234 -4.73 -24.94 -7.12
N SER A 235 -4.48 -24.63 -5.86
CA SER A 235 -4.00 -23.35 -5.32
C SER A 235 -2.49 -23.31 -5.07
N MET A 236 -1.74 -24.40 -5.22
CA MET A 236 -0.27 -24.33 -5.21
C MET A 236 0.25 -23.99 -6.61
N ARG A 237 0.67 -22.74 -6.84
CA ARG A 237 0.80 -22.20 -8.21
C ARG A 237 2.23 -22.00 -8.68
N LYS A 238 3.15 -21.61 -7.80
CA LYS A 238 4.56 -21.41 -8.18
C LYS A 238 5.53 -21.67 -7.04
N VAL A 239 6.67 -22.21 -7.45
CA VAL A 239 7.90 -22.34 -6.68
C VAL A 239 8.94 -21.46 -7.39
N LEU A 240 9.69 -20.69 -6.62
CA LEU A 240 10.80 -19.86 -7.08
C LEU A 240 12.04 -20.13 -6.25
N PHE A 241 13.19 -20.06 -6.93
CA PHE A 241 14.47 -19.83 -6.26
C PHE A 241 14.55 -18.35 -5.93
N TRP A 242 14.80 -18.03 -4.67
CA TRP A 242 14.81 -16.67 -4.14
C TRP A 242 16.19 -16.01 -4.20
N ASP A 243 17.26 -16.79 -4.20
CA ASP A 243 18.61 -16.25 -4.26
C ASP A 243 19.57 -17.23 -4.95
N GLN A 244 20.30 -16.71 -5.94
CA GLN A 244 21.34 -17.48 -6.64
C GLN A 244 22.55 -17.75 -5.73
N GLY A 245 22.77 -16.95 -4.67
CA GLY A 245 23.82 -17.09 -3.68
C GLY A 245 23.42 -17.93 -2.45
N SER A 246 22.34 -17.59 -1.76
CA SER A 246 21.91 -18.25 -0.51
C SER A 246 21.00 -19.48 -0.68
N ARG A 247 20.57 -19.78 -1.91
CA ARG A 247 19.75 -20.97 -2.25
C ARG A 247 18.44 -21.07 -1.46
N SER A 248 17.83 -19.92 -1.13
CA SER A 248 16.52 -19.94 -0.50
C SER A 248 15.44 -20.34 -1.50
N LEU A 249 14.53 -21.25 -1.13
CA LEU A 249 13.39 -21.66 -1.96
C LEU A 249 12.11 -21.05 -1.41
N CYS A 250 11.26 -20.52 -2.27
CA CYS A 250 9.96 -20.01 -1.89
C CYS A 250 8.86 -20.70 -2.69
N TYR A 251 7.76 -21.03 -2.04
CA TYR A 251 6.59 -21.53 -2.74
C TYR A 251 5.30 -20.93 -2.21
N SER A 252 4.34 -20.81 -3.12
CA SER A 252 2.98 -20.39 -2.82
C SER A 252 2.11 -21.63 -2.57
N SER A 253 1.43 -21.64 -1.43
CA SER A 253 0.45 -22.66 -1.06
C SER A 253 -0.84 -21.99 -0.60
N PRO A 254 -1.99 -22.69 -0.57
CA PRO A 254 -3.20 -22.15 0.04
C PRO A 254 -3.02 -21.76 1.53
N LYS A 255 -1.99 -22.28 2.20
CA LYS A 255 -1.67 -21.94 3.61
C LYS A 255 -0.73 -20.74 3.76
N GLY A 256 -0.12 -20.27 2.69
CA GLY A 256 0.73 -19.09 2.69
C GLY A 256 1.85 -19.16 1.68
N LEU A 257 2.58 -18.06 1.58
CA LEU A 257 3.93 -18.10 1.04
C LEU A 257 4.85 -18.72 2.11
N ARG A 258 5.62 -19.74 1.74
CA ARG A 258 6.61 -20.38 2.61
C ARG A 258 7.99 -20.24 2.00
N GLY A 259 8.97 -20.03 2.85
CA GLY A 259 10.38 -19.87 2.47
C GLY A 259 11.26 -20.83 3.24
N MET A 260 12.30 -21.29 2.58
CA MET A 260 13.40 -22.01 3.20
C MET A 260 14.62 -21.10 3.16
N ARG A 261 15.07 -20.57 4.30
CA ARG A 261 16.22 -19.64 4.36
C ARG A 261 17.55 -20.33 4.05
N HIS A 262 17.71 -21.61 4.41
CA HIS A 262 18.95 -22.36 4.18
C HIS A 262 18.68 -23.72 3.55
N LYS A 263 19.52 -24.11 2.58
CA LYS A 263 19.41 -25.39 1.85
C LYS A 263 19.38 -26.64 2.75
N ASN A 264 19.98 -26.55 3.93
CA ASN A 264 20.11 -27.66 4.88
C ASN A 264 19.17 -27.52 6.10
N SER A 265 18.30 -26.51 6.13
CA SER A 265 17.28 -26.46 7.17
C SER A 265 16.10 -27.33 6.74
N ASP A 266 15.82 -28.39 7.50
CA ASP A 266 14.57 -29.17 7.36
C ASP A 266 13.30 -28.36 7.71
N PHE A 267 13.48 -27.08 8.03
CA PHE A 267 12.43 -26.19 8.50
C PHE A 267 12.01 -25.22 7.40
N TRP A 268 10.74 -25.33 7.04
CA TRP A 268 10.03 -24.37 6.22
C TRP A 268 9.38 -23.34 7.11
N GLU A 269 9.83 -22.10 7.00
CA GLU A 269 9.24 -21.00 7.74
C GLU A 269 8.13 -20.36 6.90
N PRO A 270 6.95 -20.07 7.50
CA PRO A 270 5.98 -19.21 6.84
C PRO A 270 6.70 -17.90 6.55
N LEU A 271 6.77 -17.52 5.27
CA LEU A 271 7.67 -16.44 4.89
C LEU A 271 7.21 -15.16 5.57
N PHE A 272 5.90 -14.88 5.66
CA PHE A 272 5.28 -13.87 6.52
C PHE A 272 3.77 -14.18 6.69
N LEU A 273 3.13 -13.70 7.76
CA LEU A 273 1.71 -13.94 8.03
C LEU A 273 0.82 -12.91 7.30
N PRO A 274 -0.46 -13.21 7.01
CA PRO A 274 -1.40 -12.25 6.42
C PRO A 274 -1.57 -10.93 7.20
N GLN A 275 -1.12 -10.91 8.46
CA GLN A 275 -1.14 -9.72 9.32
C GLN A 275 -0.13 -8.66 8.87
N ASP A 276 0.85 -9.03 8.05
CA ASP A 276 1.98 -8.18 7.61
C ASP A 276 1.68 -7.41 6.31
N GLY A 277 0.40 -7.28 5.94
CA GLY A 277 -0.06 -6.50 4.78
C GLY A 277 -0.33 -7.30 3.50
N LEU A 278 -0.04 -8.61 3.49
CA LEU A 278 -0.37 -9.47 2.36
C LEU A 278 -1.85 -9.90 2.42
N PRO A 279 -2.64 -9.73 1.35
CA PRO A 279 -4.02 -10.21 1.32
C PRO A 279 -4.11 -11.72 1.49
N LYS A 280 -5.33 -12.19 1.82
CA LYS A 280 -5.66 -13.62 1.87
C LYS A 280 -5.01 -14.40 0.72
N ILE A 281 -4.36 -15.47 1.12
CA ILE A 281 -3.37 -16.24 0.37
C ILE A 281 -3.95 -16.93 -0.87
N GLU A 282 -5.25 -17.26 -0.85
CA GLU A 282 -5.96 -17.94 -1.94
C GLU A 282 -5.89 -17.19 -3.29
N ASP A 283 -5.48 -15.92 -3.24
CA ASP A 283 -5.38 -15.02 -4.37
C ASP A 283 -3.99 -14.98 -5.02
N ILE A 284 -2.94 -15.65 -4.52
CA ILE A 284 -1.59 -15.55 -5.11
C ILE A 284 -1.51 -16.36 -6.41
N TYR A 285 -1.13 -15.71 -7.51
CA TYR A 285 -1.07 -16.30 -8.85
C TYR A 285 0.35 -16.55 -9.32
N ASP A 286 1.23 -15.57 -9.11
CA ASP A 286 2.60 -15.65 -9.59
C ASP A 286 3.57 -14.99 -8.61
N LEU A 287 4.81 -15.46 -8.63
CA LEU A 287 5.92 -14.93 -7.84
C LEU A 287 7.01 -14.49 -8.82
N CYS A 288 7.74 -13.43 -8.49
CA CYS A 288 8.89 -12.95 -9.27
C CYS A 288 9.92 -12.31 -8.33
N LEU A 289 11.23 -12.50 -8.57
CA LEU A 289 12.26 -11.80 -7.80
C LEU A 289 12.59 -10.45 -8.41
N GLY A 290 12.88 -9.47 -7.55
CA GLY A 290 13.47 -8.18 -7.94
C GLY A 290 14.95 -8.28 -8.33
N GLU A 291 15.64 -7.15 -8.41
CA GLU A 291 17.12 -7.13 -8.41
C GLU A 291 17.71 -7.66 -7.11
N GLU A 292 19.01 -7.98 -7.13
CA GLU A 292 19.71 -8.45 -5.93
C GLU A 292 19.48 -7.44 -4.80
N GLY A 293 18.91 -7.90 -3.69
CA GLY A 293 18.54 -7.07 -2.55
C GLY A 293 17.17 -6.37 -2.61
N GLU A 294 16.50 -6.33 -3.77
CA GLU A 294 15.20 -5.64 -3.86
C GLU A 294 14.06 -6.44 -3.21
N GLY A 295 14.07 -7.79 -3.28
CA GLY A 295 13.08 -8.62 -2.58
C GLY A 295 12.07 -9.34 -3.48
N LEU A 296 10.94 -9.78 -2.90
CA LEU A 296 9.94 -10.57 -3.63
C LEU A 296 8.87 -9.69 -4.23
N TRP A 297 8.46 -10.06 -5.42
CA TRP A 297 7.21 -9.62 -6.00
C TRP A 297 6.21 -10.77 -6.03
N VAL A 298 4.99 -10.46 -5.65
CA VAL A 298 3.86 -11.39 -5.62
C VAL A 298 2.70 -10.76 -6.36
N SER A 299 2.17 -11.47 -7.35
CA SER A 299 0.92 -11.10 -7.99
C SER A 299 -0.23 -11.96 -7.48
N GLY A 300 -1.41 -11.37 -7.50
CA GLY A 300 -2.62 -12.10 -7.20
C GLY A 300 -3.90 -11.43 -7.67
N ALA A 301 -5.03 -11.91 -7.16
CA ALA A 301 -6.34 -11.37 -7.47
C ALA A 301 -6.54 -9.91 -7.02
N LYS A 302 -5.77 -9.47 -6.01
CA LYS A 302 -5.89 -8.15 -5.37
C LYS A 302 -4.79 -7.16 -5.73
N GLY A 303 -3.88 -7.52 -6.63
CA GLY A 303 -2.87 -6.61 -7.17
C GLY A 303 -1.49 -7.23 -7.13
N VAL A 304 -0.49 -6.36 -7.15
CA VAL A 304 0.90 -6.71 -6.95
C VAL A 304 1.35 -6.26 -5.57
N PHE A 305 2.10 -7.12 -4.90
CA PHE A 305 2.69 -6.90 -3.59
C PHE A 305 4.19 -7.10 -3.71
N PHE A 306 4.92 -6.27 -2.99
CA PHE A 306 6.37 -6.28 -2.94
C PHE A 306 6.81 -6.45 -1.50
N LEU A 307 7.67 -7.41 -1.25
CA LEU A 307 8.24 -7.69 0.06
C LEU A 307 9.63 -7.07 0.12
N ASN A 308 9.78 -6.03 0.93
CA ASN A 308 11.09 -5.46 1.20
C ASN A 308 11.89 -6.44 2.07
N GLN A 309 13.13 -6.74 1.66
CA GLN A 309 14.02 -7.61 2.43
C GLN A 309 14.44 -6.98 3.77
N GLU A 310 14.58 -5.66 3.83
CA GLU A 310 15.09 -4.97 5.01
C GLU A 310 14.04 -4.90 6.12
N ASP A 311 12.81 -4.49 5.79
CA ASP A 311 11.76 -4.28 6.79
C ASP A 311 10.90 -5.52 7.02
N HIS A 312 11.00 -6.52 6.14
CA HIS A 312 10.14 -7.68 6.15
C HIS A 312 8.64 -7.35 6.06
N PHE A 313 8.29 -6.21 5.45
CA PHE A 313 6.91 -5.77 5.25
C PHE A 313 6.45 -5.87 3.80
N TRP A 314 5.18 -6.23 3.63
CA TRP A 314 4.52 -6.23 2.32
C TRP A 314 3.99 -4.85 1.99
N THR A 315 4.46 -4.31 0.88
CA THR A 315 3.98 -3.06 0.30
C THR A 315 3.18 -3.35 -0.95
N ARG A 316 1.97 -2.78 -1.05
CA ARG A 316 1.11 -2.95 -2.22
C ARG A 316 1.57 -1.99 -3.32
N ARG A 317 1.88 -2.52 -4.51
CA ARG A 317 2.37 -1.78 -5.69
C ARG A 317 1.34 -1.79 -6.81
N GLN A 318 0.30 -0.97 -6.70
CA GLN A 318 -0.79 -0.96 -7.68
C GLN A 318 -0.88 0.34 -8.51
N GLU A 319 -0.08 1.34 -8.21
CA GLU A 319 -0.14 2.63 -8.88
C GLU A 319 0.10 2.48 -10.39
N GLY A 320 -0.86 2.92 -11.21
CA GLY A 320 -0.82 2.79 -12.68
C GLY A 320 -1.47 1.52 -13.25
N LEU A 321 -1.87 0.55 -12.43
CA LEU A 321 -2.61 -0.64 -12.90
C LEU A 321 -4.13 -0.38 -12.90
N PRO A 322 -4.84 -0.61 -14.03
CA PRO A 322 -6.28 -0.41 -14.09
C PRO A 322 -7.09 -1.53 -13.43
N PHE A 323 -6.49 -2.72 -13.21
CA PHE A 323 -7.19 -3.87 -12.63
C PHE A 323 -6.40 -4.46 -11.46
N LEU A 324 -7.14 -5.10 -10.56
CA LEU A 324 -6.61 -5.78 -9.38
C LEU A 324 -5.99 -7.13 -9.73
N LYS A 325 -6.53 -7.83 -10.73
CA LYS A 325 -6.15 -9.22 -10.99
C LYS A 325 -4.92 -9.30 -11.90
N VAL A 326 -3.80 -9.71 -11.34
CA VAL A 326 -2.52 -9.87 -12.05
C VAL A 326 -2.20 -11.35 -12.19
N LEU A 327 -2.15 -11.84 -13.42
CA LEU A 327 -2.11 -13.26 -13.76
C LEU A 327 -0.69 -13.85 -13.77
N GLY A 328 0.30 -13.05 -14.14
CA GLY A 328 1.68 -13.47 -14.28
C GLY A 328 2.65 -12.32 -14.06
N MET A 329 3.86 -12.65 -13.62
CA MET A 329 4.95 -11.72 -13.41
C MET A 329 6.28 -12.31 -13.85
N GLN A 330 7.09 -11.49 -14.52
CA GLN A 330 8.43 -11.90 -14.90
C GLN A 330 9.36 -10.69 -14.97
N LYS A 331 10.60 -10.89 -14.53
CA LYS A 331 11.66 -9.89 -14.60
C LYS A 331 12.39 -9.96 -15.94
N MET A 332 12.75 -8.81 -16.49
CA MET A 332 13.61 -8.68 -17.67
C MET A 332 14.36 -7.34 -17.64
N LYS A 333 15.69 -7.39 -17.70
CA LYS A 333 16.58 -6.20 -17.83
C LYS A 333 16.27 -5.11 -16.78
N GLY A 334 16.13 -5.50 -15.52
CA GLY A 334 15.81 -4.59 -14.40
C GLY A 334 14.38 -4.06 -14.38
N LYS A 335 13.50 -4.54 -15.27
CA LYS A 335 12.08 -4.21 -15.25
C LYS A 335 11.27 -5.42 -14.84
N ILE A 336 10.22 -5.17 -14.07
CA ILE A 336 9.23 -6.19 -13.72
C ILE A 336 8.06 -6.04 -14.67
N PHE A 337 7.77 -7.10 -15.43
CA PHE A 337 6.59 -7.16 -16.29
C PHE A 337 5.48 -7.90 -15.56
N CYS A 338 4.26 -7.42 -15.67
CA CYS A 338 3.09 -8.15 -15.22
C CYS A 338 2.03 -8.25 -16.33
N SER A 339 1.37 -9.40 -16.40
CA SER A 339 0.22 -9.60 -17.28
C SER A 339 -1.08 -9.48 -16.50
N LEU A 340 -2.00 -8.72 -17.06
CA LEU A 340 -3.39 -8.63 -16.59
C LEU A 340 -4.32 -9.28 -17.63
N GLU A 341 -5.60 -9.37 -17.30
CA GLU A 341 -6.60 -9.84 -18.27
C GLU A 341 -6.69 -8.97 -19.53
N ARG A 342 -6.24 -7.71 -19.45
CA ARG A 342 -6.32 -6.71 -20.54
C ARG A 342 -5.01 -5.95 -20.73
N GLY A 343 -3.94 -6.66 -21.03
CA GLY A 343 -2.66 -6.08 -21.43
C GLY A 343 -1.50 -6.40 -20.50
N VAL A 344 -0.34 -5.85 -20.84
CA VAL A 344 0.91 -6.06 -20.11
C VAL A 344 1.46 -4.71 -19.67
N TYR A 345 1.95 -4.69 -18.45
CA TYR A 345 2.47 -3.50 -17.81
C TYR A 345 3.90 -3.78 -17.38
N SER A 346 4.73 -2.74 -17.41
CA SER A 346 6.09 -2.80 -16.89
C SER A 346 6.23 -1.83 -15.73
N TRP A 347 6.90 -2.27 -14.70
CA TRP A 347 7.39 -1.47 -13.60
C TRP A 347 8.91 -1.33 -13.74
N GLU A 348 9.37 -0.10 -13.61
CA GLU A 348 10.78 0.26 -13.66
C GLU A 348 11.02 1.29 -12.56
N LYS A 349 12.08 1.11 -11.80
CA LYS A 349 12.51 2.08 -10.80
C LYS A 349 13.05 3.30 -11.54
N ASP A 350 12.32 4.42 -11.49
CA ASP A 350 12.74 5.66 -12.14
C ASP A 350 13.70 6.44 -11.21
N GLU A 351 14.96 6.00 -11.15
CA GLU A 351 16.01 6.65 -10.33
C GLU A 351 16.18 8.15 -10.63
N LYS A 352 15.84 8.57 -11.85
CA LYS A 352 15.92 9.99 -12.25
C LYS A 352 14.85 10.82 -11.56
N LYS A 353 13.64 10.28 -11.34
CA LYS A 353 12.59 10.99 -10.61
C LYS A 353 12.91 11.10 -9.13
N THR A 354 13.47 10.06 -8.51
CA THR A 354 13.86 10.09 -7.09
C THR A 354 14.90 11.21 -6.84
N ASN A 355 15.95 11.28 -7.65
CA ASN A 355 16.99 12.32 -7.54
C ASN A 355 16.45 13.74 -7.81
N LEU A 356 15.54 13.89 -8.77
CA LEU A 356 14.93 15.18 -9.10
C LEU A 356 13.98 15.65 -7.97
N PHE A 357 13.39 14.71 -7.22
CA PHE A 357 12.57 15.00 -6.06
C PHE A 357 13.39 15.46 -4.86
N GLU A 358 14.47 14.76 -4.53
CA GLU A 358 15.33 15.13 -3.41
C GLU A 358 15.98 16.50 -3.61
N SER A 359 16.46 16.77 -4.83
CA SER A 359 16.99 18.10 -5.19
C SER A 359 15.91 19.18 -5.14
N PHE A 360 14.67 18.87 -5.52
CA PHE A 360 13.55 19.81 -5.40
C PHE A 360 13.15 20.07 -3.94
N TYR A 361 13.04 19.03 -3.11
CA TYR A 361 12.66 19.17 -1.72
C TYR A 361 13.72 19.92 -0.92
N SER A 362 15.00 19.61 -1.13
CA SER A 362 16.10 20.33 -0.52
C SER A 362 16.10 21.81 -0.90
N LYS A 363 15.92 22.14 -2.19
CA LYS A 363 15.85 23.54 -2.66
C LYS A 363 14.62 24.29 -2.14
N LYS A 364 13.42 23.68 -2.21
CA LYS A 364 12.16 24.35 -1.86
C LYS A 364 11.88 24.40 -0.35
N LYS A 365 12.49 23.51 0.44
CA LYS A 365 12.49 23.59 1.91
C LYS A 365 13.19 24.85 2.41
N VAL A 366 14.14 25.39 1.64
CA VAL A 366 14.78 26.67 1.93
C VAL A 366 13.84 27.83 1.60
N GLU A 367 13.16 27.78 0.45
CA GLU A 367 12.34 28.89 -0.09
C GLU A 367 10.95 29.06 0.55
N GLU A 368 10.30 28.01 1.07
CA GLU A 368 8.95 28.10 1.63
C GLU A 368 8.93 28.04 3.17
N PRO A 369 7.94 28.66 3.86
CA PRO A 369 7.78 28.50 5.30
C PRO A 369 7.25 27.09 5.65
N THR A 370 7.59 26.62 6.85
CA THR A 370 7.14 25.31 7.35
C THR A 370 5.66 25.36 7.73
N VAL A 371 4.96 24.21 7.65
CA VAL A 371 3.54 24.11 8.05
C VAL A 371 3.29 24.62 9.46
N GLN A 372 4.21 24.38 10.39
CA GLN A 372 4.14 24.87 11.78
C GLN A 372 4.14 26.40 11.86
N SER A 373 4.94 27.08 11.03
CA SER A 373 4.95 28.54 10.97
C SER A 373 3.63 29.09 10.41
N VAL A 374 3.07 28.43 9.38
CA VAL A 374 1.77 28.80 8.79
C VAL A 374 0.65 28.62 9.82
N GLN A 375 0.58 27.45 10.48
CA GLN A 375 -0.38 27.15 11.53
C GLN A 375 -0.33 28.16 12.67
N LYS A 376 0.87 28.52 13.15
CA LYS A 376 1.04 29.53 14.20
C LYS A 376 0.44 30.87 13.79
N LYS A 377 0.68 31.30 12.55
CA LYS A 377 0.14 32.57 12.02
C LYS A 377 -1.35 32.52 11.79
N ALA A 378 -1.90 31.38 11.41
CA ALA A 378 -3.34 31.19 11.29
C ALA A 378 -4.06 31.27 12.64
N ILE A 379 -3.49 30.65 13.68
CA ILE A 379 -4.00 30.75 15.06
C ILE A 379 -3.94 32.19 15.57
N GLU A 380 -2.84 32.89 15.28
CA GLU A 380 -2.65 34.29 15.68
C GLU A 380 -3.67 35.21 15.00
N TYR A 381 -3.94 35.00 13.71
CA TYR A 381 -4.94 35.76 12.95
C TYR A 381 -6.38 35.52 13.43
N ALA A 382 -6.73 34.26 13.70
CA ALA A 382 -8.07 33.90 14.17
C ALA A 382 -8.31 34.22 15.66
N ASP A 383 -7.29 34.71 16.39
CA ASP A 383 -7.38 35.10 17.80
C ASP A 383 -7.89 33.96 18.71
N VAL A 384 -7.53 32.71 18.36
CA VAL A 384 -7.85 31.46 19.08
C VAL A 384 -6.65 30.91 19.85
N ALA A 385 -5.81 31.81 20.36
CA ALA A 385 -4.65 31.44 21.16
C ALA A 385 -5.07 30.95 22.55
N LYS A 386 -4.48 29.84 23.01
CA LYS A 386 -4.74 29.27 24.35
C LYS A 386 -4.54 30.29 25.48
N SER A 387 -3.54 31.16 25.35
CA SER A 387 -3.25 32.23 26.33
C SER A 387 -4.44 33.14 26.61
N LYS A 388 -5.34 33.33 25.65
CA LYS A 388 -6.55 34.15 25.84
C LYS A 388 -7.58 33.46 26.72
N ILE A 389 -7.74 32.14 26.57
CA ILE A 389 -8.58 31.31 27.45
C ILE A 389 -8.03 31.38 28.87
N ASP A 390 -6.70 31.21 29.03
CA ASP A 390 -6.03 31.30 30.33
C ASP A 390 -6.24 32.69 30.98
N GLN A 391 -6.17 33.76 30.19
CA GLN A 391 -6.45 35.13 30.66
C GLN A 391 -7.92 35.32 31.07
N MET A 392 -8.87 34.71 30.37
CA MET A 392 -10.29 34.75 30.75
C MET A 392 -10.52 34.08 32.09
N PHE A 393 -9.96 32.89 32.30
CA PHE A 393 -10.02 32.21 33.60
C PHE A 393 -9.35 33.04 34.71
N MET A 394 -8.17 33.60 34.46
CA MET A 394 -7.50 34.48 35.43
C MET A 394 -8.31 35.73 35.78
N ARG A 395 -8.99 36.35 34.80
CA ARG A 395 -9.84 37.53 35.03
C ARG A 395 -11.11 37.17 35.80
N ALA A 396 -11.70 36.02 35.51
CA ALA A 396 -12.87 35.52 36.23
C ALA A 396 -12.53 35.25 37.71
N GLN A 397 -11.43 34.55 37.98
CA GLN A 397 -10.95 34.32 39.36
C GLN A 397 -10.64 35.62 40.10
N LYS A 398 -10.11 36.63 39.40
CA LYS A 398 -9.80 37.92 39.99
C LYS A 398 -11.04 38.76 40.32
N LYS A 399 -12.19 38.49 39.69
CA LYS A 399 -13.46 39.22 39.90
C LYS A 399 -13.94 39.14 41.34
N ALA A 400 -13.76 37.98 42.00
CA ALA A 400 -14.15 37.75 43.39
C ALA A 400 -13.41 38.64 44.40
N TYR A 401 -12.26 39.21 44.04
CA TYR A 401 -11.50 40.11 44.92
C TYR A 401 -11.96 41.58 44.85
N TRP A 402 -12.77 41.96 43.86
CA TRP A 402 -13.21 43.35 43.69
C TRP A 402 -14.64 43.54 44.20
N PRO A 403 -14.87 44.40 45.22
CA PRO A 403 -16.23 44.68 45.67
C PRO A 403 -17.05 45.38 44.59
N LYS A 404 -18.35 45.12 44.58
CA LYS A 404 -19.31 45.98 43.90
C LYS A 404 -19.49 47.24 44.76
N VAL A 405 -19.14 48.39 44.20
CA VAL A 405 -19.30 49.70 44.83
C VAL A 405 -20.54 50.35 44.24
N SER A 406 -21.57 50.58 45.05
CA SER A 406 -22.75 51.36 44.66
C SER A 406 -22.81 52.63 45.48
N LEU A 407 -22.74 53.77 44.80
CA LEU A 407 -22.96 55.10 45.37
C LEU A 407 -24.41 55.50 45.08
N SER A 408 -25.17 55.76 46.13
CA SER A 408 -26.53 56.30 46.02
C SER A 408 -26.59 57.67 46.68
N PHE A 409 -27.29 58.60 46.01
CA PHE A 409 -27.50 59.96 46.48
C PHE A 409 -29.00 60.20 46.56
N GLY A 410 -29.50 60.41 47.77
CA GLY A 410 -30.89 60.69 48.06
C GLY A 410 -31.05 62.11 48.58
N THR A 411 -32.07 62.81 48.11
CA THR A 411 -32.47 64.10 48.65
C THR A 411 -33.91 63.97 49.09
N ASP A 412 -34.13 63.88 50.40
CA ASP A 412 -35.47 63.84 50.95
C ASP A 412 -35.90 65.25 51.33
N ARG A 413 -37.08 65.64 50.83
CA ARG A 413 -37.71 66.93 51.12
C ARG A 413 -38.99 66.66 51.89
N SER A 414 -38.95 66.86 53.21
CA SER A 414 -40.13 66.77 54.05
C SER A 414 -40.70 68.17 54.32
N GLU A 415 -41.98 68.37 53.99
CA GLU A 415 -42.68 69.63 54.27
C GLU A 415 -43.67 69.37 55.40
N ASN A 416 -43.29 69.77 56.62
CA ASN A 416 -44.17 69.66 57.79
C ASN A 416 -45.12 70.86 57.84
N PHE A 417 -46.39 70.63 57.49
CA PHE A 417 -47.45 71.64 57.58
C PHE A 417 -48.33 71.39 58.81
N ASN A 418 -48.16 72.19 59.87
CA ASN A 418 -49.06 72.18 61.02
C ASN A 418 -50.09 73.31 60.90
N ALA A 419 -51.35 72.95 60.65
CA ALA A 419 -52.47 73.89 60.62
C ALA A 419 -53.13 73.98 62.01
N TYR A 420 -53.09 75.16 62.64
CA TYR A 420 -53.83 75.45 63.87
C TYR A 420 -55.15 76.17 63.54
N SER A 421 -56.22 75.93 64.32
CA SER A 421 -57.61 76.36 64.03
C SER A 421 -57.88 77.87 63.98
N ASN A 422 -56.85 78.72 64.09
CA ASN A 422 -57.00 80.17 64.23
C ASN A 422 -56.49 80.94 62.99
N GLY A 423 -56.34 80.28 61.84
CA GLY A 423 -56.10 80.93 60.55
C GLY A 423 -54.71 81.51 60.32
N ARG A 424 -53.71 81.20 61.17
CA ARG A 424 -52.30 81.56 60.94
C ARG A 424 -51.49 80.32 60.61
N VAL A 425 -50.90 80.31 59.42
CA VAL A 425 -49.92 79.31 58.98
C VAL A 425 -48.53 79.85 59.30
N ILE A 426 -47.75 79.11 60.10
CA ILE A 426 -46.33 79.37 60.31
C ILE A 426 -45.59 78.27 59.55
N GLY A 427 -44.87 78.63 58.49
CA GLY A 427 -43.95 77.71 57.82
C GLY A 427 -42.75 77.43 58.73
N LEU A 428 -42.57 76.18 59.13
CA LEU A 428 -41.32 75.74 59.77
C LEU A 428 -40.21 75.66 58.71
N PRO A 429 -38.93 75.82 59.10
CA PRO A 429 -37.82 75.76 58.15
C PRO A 429 -37.83 74.43 57.37
N ILE A 430 -37.63 74.54 56.06
CA ILE A 430 -37.48 73.38 55.18
C ILE A 430 -36.16 72.71 55.54
N GLU A 431 -36.23 71.51 56.11
CA GLU A 431 -35.04 70.69 56.35
C GLU A 431 -34.63 70.05 55.02
N HIS A 432 -33.41 70.37 54.58
CA HIS A 432 -32.77 69.78 53.42
C HIS A 432 -31.79 68.72 53.91
N ASP A 433 -32.21 67.46 53.93
CA ASP A 433 -31.28 66.35 54.14
C ASP A 433 -30.82 65.79 52.80
N SER A 434 -29.51 65.79 52.62
CA SER A 434 -28.84 65.21 51.46
C SER A 434 -28.00 64.05 51.95
N ASP A 435 -28.52 62.85 51.75
CA ASP A 435 -27.88 61.62 52.18
C ASP A 435 -27.12 60.99 51.02
N TRP A 436 -25.86 60.67 51.28
CA TRP A 436 -25.05 59.88 50.38
C TRP A 436 -24.71 58.57 51.08
N LYS A 437 -24.91 57.45 50.37
CA LYS A 437 -24.66 56.11 50.88
C LYS A 437 -23.75 55.37 49.91
N ILE A 438 -22.61 54.93 50.44
CA ILE A 438 -21.69 54.04 49.74
C ILE A 438 -21.95 52.63 50.28
N ASP A 439 -22.49 51.78 49.42
CA ASP A 439 -22.65 50.36 49.70
C ASP A 439 -21.50 49.59 49.02
N LEU A 440 -20.74 48.85 49.82
CA LEU A 440 -19.72 47.93 49.36
C LEU A 440 -20.24 46.50 49.56
N SER A 441 -20.38 45.75 48.47
CA SER A 441 -20.86 44.37 48.50
C SER A 441 -19.80 43.44 47.94
N TRP A 442 -19.42 42.42 48.73
CA TRP A 442 -18.58 41.31 48.30
C TRP A 442 -19.43 40.06 48.16
N ASP A 443 -19.28 39.36 47.03
CA ASP A 443 -19.87 38.06 46.82
C ASP A 443 -18.79 36.99 46.91
N PHE A 444 -18.64 36.40 48.11
CA PHE A 444 -17.69 35.31 48.32
C PHE A 444 -18.23 33.96 47.80
N GLY A 445 -19.49 33.89 47.35
CA GLY A 445 -20.03 32.69 46.69
C GLY A 445 -19.36 32.42 45.35
N ASP A 446 -19.07 33.48 44.60
CA ASP A 446 -18.31 33.46 43.34
C ASP A 446 -16.85 33.02 43.51
N LEU A 447 -16.34 32.89 44.75
CA LEU A 447 -14.99 32.38 45.03
C LEU A 447 -14.87 30.86 44.83
N ILE A 448 -15.97 30.12 45.03
CA ILE A 448 -16.02 28.66 44.90
C ILE A 448 -16.64 28.26 43.56
N TYR A 449 -17.66 28.98 43.09
CA TYR A 449 -18.34 28.70 41.83
C TYR A 449 -18.86 29.99 41.19
N THR A 450 -18.17 30.49 40.16
CA THR A 450 -18.66 31.67 39.43
C THR A 450 -19.70 31.24 38.40
N SER A 451 -20.87 31.87 38.35
CA SER A 451 -21.87 31.64 37.28
C SER A 451 -21.34 31.86 35.86
N ASP A 452 -20.25 32.62 35.73
CA ASP A 452 -19.51 32.84 34.48
C ASP A 452 -18.73 31.60 34.00
N GLU A 453 -18.44 30.63 34.87
CA GLU A 453 -17.64 29.43 34.54
C GLU A 453 -18.26 28.62 33.41
N ALA A 454 -19.58 28.38 33.44
CA ALA A 454 -20.27 27.65 32.39
C ALA A 454 -20.19 28.38 31.03
N SER A 455 -20.25 29.72 31.05
CA SER A 455 -20.13 30.53 29.82
C SER A 455 -18.70 30.54 29.27
N ILE A 456 -17.69 30.57 30.15
CA ILE A 456 -16.28 30.51 29.80
C ILE A 456 -15.94 29.12 29.29
N GLU A 457 -16.47 28.07 29.91
CA GLU A 457 -16.31 26.68 29.46
C GLU A 457 -16.87 26.51 28.06
N MET A 458 -18.11 26.93 27.81
CA MET A 458 -18.75 26.84 26.49
C MET A 458 -17.94 27.61 25.43
N ARG A 459 -17.48 28.83 25.75
CA ARG A 459 -16.65 29.63 24.84
C ARG A 459 -15.27 29.03 24.61
N SER A 460 -14.66 28.45 25.64
CA SER A 460 -13.36 27.78 25.52
C SER A 460 -13.46 26.54 24.64
N LYS A 461 -14.53 25.75 24.78
CA LYS A 461 -14.82 24.60 23.93
C LYS A 461 -14.99 25.02 22.46
N MET A 462 -15.77 26.07 22.20
CA MET A 462 -15.93 26.61 20.83
C MET A 462 -14.61 27.12 20.25
N MET A 463 -13.77 27.78 21.05
CA MET A 463 -12.45 28.24 20.62
C MET A 463 -11.47 27.09 20.32
N VAL A 464 -11.52 26.02 21.11
CA VAL A 464 -10.72 24.82 20.87
C VAL A 464 -11.16 24.13 19.58
N GLN A 465 -12.46 23.97 19.37
CA GLN A 465 -13.01 23.41 18.13
C GLN A 465 -12.59 24.25 16.91
N LEU A 466 -12.80 25.57 16.96
CA LEU A 466 -12.39 26.46 15.88
C LEU A 466 -10.87 26.39 15.61
N ARG A 467 -10.05 26.24 16.65
CA ARG A 467 -8.61 26.06 16.51
C ARG A 467 -8.28 24.74 15.81
N GLU A 468 -8.92 23.65 16.19
CA GLU A 468 -8.75 22.33 15.56
C GLU A 468 -9.15 22.39 14.08
N ASP A 469 -10.30 22.97 13.77
CA ASP A 469 -10.80 23.15 12.40
C ASP A 469 -9.83 23.97 11.53
N ILE A 470 -9.32 25.09 12.05
CA ILE A 470 -8.34 25.93 11.34
C ILE A 470 -7.04 25.17 11.11
N LEU A 471 -6.56 24.44 12.12
CA LEU A 471 -5.32 23.67 12.00
C LEU A 471 -5.46 22.56 10.96
N GLU A 472 -6.56 21.82 10.96
CA GLU A 472 -6.85 20.78 9.98
C GLU A 472 -6.91 21.37 8.57
N GLU A 473 -7.69 22.44 8.39
CA GLU A 473 -7.90 23.08 7.08
C GLU A 473 -6.60 23.64 6.51
N VAL A 474 -5.84 24.39 7.31
CA VAL A 474 -4.54 24.96 6.87
C VAL A 474 -3.55 23.85 6.53
N THR A 475 -3.54 22.76 7.30
CA THR A 475 -2.66 21.61 7.02
C THR A 475 -3.05 20.93 5.72
N ARG A 476 -4.35 20.68 5.51
CA ARG A 476 -4.89 20.08 4.29
C ARG A 476 -4.54 20.91 3.07
N ILE A 477 -4.85 22.22 3.07
CA ILE A 477 -4.58 23.13 1.96
C ILE A 477 -3.07 23.22 1.69
N TYR A 478 -2.24 23.28 2.74
CA TYR A 478 -0.78 23.34 2.60
C TYR A 478 -0.22 22.12 1.86
N PHE A 479 -0.62 20.91 2.26
CA PHE A 479 -0.13 19.68 1.61
C PHE A 479 -0.77 19.42 0.25
N GLU A 480 -2.03 19.83 0.04
CA GLU A 480 -2.65 19.82 -1.29
C GLU A 480 -1.85 20.69 -2.26
N ARG A 481 -1.50 21.92 -1.86
CA ARG A 481 -0.67 22.83 -2.66
C ARG A 481 0.69 22.21 -2.99
N LYS A 482 1.33 21.55 -2.03
CA LYS A 482 2.62 20.87 -2.23
C LYS A 482 2.49 19.74 -3.27
N ARG A 483 1.44 18.92 -3.21
CA ARG A 483 1.20 17.83 -4.17
C ARG A 483 1.04 18.36 -5.59
N GLU A 484 0.27 19.44 -5.78
CA GLU A 484 0.10 20.05 -7.11
C GLU A 484 1.42 20.60 -7.67
N GLN A 485 2.21 21.27 -6.83
CA GLN A 485 3.53 21.77 -7.23
C GLN A 485 4.50 20.65 -7.64
N VAL A 486 4.46 19.52 -6.95
CA VAL A 486 5.23 18.32 -7.31
C VAL A 486 4.73 17.80 -8.65
N SER A 487 3.42 17.67 -8.83
CA SER A 487 2.83 17.15 -10.07
C SER A 487 3.25 17.93 -11.32
N ILE A 488 3.31 19.27 -11.24
CA ILE A 488 3.76 20.15 -12.34
C ILE A 488 5.21 19.86 -12.78
N LEU A 489 6.08 19.40 -11.87
CA LEU A 489 7.50 19.21 -12.14
C LEU A 489 7.82 17.82 -12.68
N PHE A 490 7.12 16.81 -12.19
CA PHE A 490 7.39 15.42 -12.56
C PHE A 490 6.77 15.01 -13.89
N ASP A 491 5.68 15.66 -14.27
CA ASP A 491 4.98 15.35 -15.51
C ASP A 491 5.53 16.19 -16.67
N LYS A 492 6.64 15.72 -17.27
CA LYS A 492 7.29 16.37 -18.41
C LYS A 492 6.48 16.27 -19.71
N GLU A 493 5.54 15.32 -19.78
CA GLU A 493 4.68 15.11 -20.96
C GLU A 493 3.34 15.86 -20.85
N MET A 494 3.11 16.56 -19.73
CA MET A 494 1.90 17.34 -19.49
C MET A 494 1.69 18.40 -20.58
N SER A 495 0.45 18.49 -21.08
CA SER A 495 0.07 19.53 -22.02
C SER A 495 0.29 20.91 -21.41
N LEU A 496 0.70 21.90 -22.21
CA LEU A 496 0.87 23.28 -21.74
C LEU A 496 -0.42 23.83 -21.10
N TYR A 497 -1.59 23.39 -21.59
CA TYR A 497 -2.88 23.73 -21.01
C TYR A 497 -3.08 23.14 -19.61
N GLU A 498 -2.79 21.85 -19.42
CA GLU A 498 -2.91 21.16 -18.13
C GLU A 498 -1.95 21.73 -17.09
N LYS A 499 -0.73 22.07 -17.52
CA LYS A 499 0.26 22.73 -16.67
C LYS A 499 -0.25 24.06 -16.15
N LYS A 500 -0.83 24.90 -17.01
CA LYS A 500 -1.41 26.18 -16.61
C LYS A 500 -2.59 26.01 -15.64
N LEU A 501 -3.44 25.00 -15.84
CA LEU A 501 -4.53 24.72 -14.91
C LEU A 501 -4.02 24.34 -13.51
N LYS A 502 -2.96 23.54 -13.42
CA LYS A 502 -2.34 23.20 -12.14
C LYS A 502 -1.64 24.40 -11.49
N GLU A 503 -1.00 25.28 -12.28
CA GLU A 503 -0.45 26.53 -11.78
C GLU A 503 -1.53 27.42 -11.17
N LEU A 504 -2.68 27.58 -11.84
CA LEU A 504 -3.84 28.31 -11.31
C LEU A 504 -4.37 27.66 -10.01
N ARG A 505 -4.39 26.33 -9.93
CA ARG A 505 -4.79 25.64 -8.70
C ARG A 505 -3.83 25.92 -7.54
N VAL A 506 -2.52 25.97 -7.81
CA VAL A 506 -1.51 26.35 -6.80
C VAL A 506 -1.72 27.80 -6.33
N GLU A 507 -2.06 28.71 -7.22
CA GLU A 507 -2.41 30.10 -6.88
C GLU A 507 -3.67 30.19 -6.01
N GLU A 508 -4.73 29.46 -6.37
CA GLU A 508 -5.97 29.37 -5.58
C GLU A 508 -5.69 28.87 -4.16
N LEU A 509 -4.94 27.77 -4.02
CA LEU A 509 -4.57 27.21 -2.72
C LEU A 509 -3.68 28.17 -1.92
N THR A 510 -2.82 28.94 -2.59
CA THR A 510 -2.01 29.98 -1.96
C THR A 510 -2.90 31.10 -1.41
N ALA A 511 -3.89 31.56 -2.19
CA ALA A 511 -4.86 32.57 -1.75
C ALA A 511 -5.69 32.10 -0.55
N LYS A 512 -6.07 30.82 -0.49
CA LYS A 512 -6.76 30.24 0.68
C LYS A 512 -5.88 30.24 1.93
N ILE A 513 -4.60 29.87 1.82
CA ILE A 513 -3.66 29.95 2.96
C ILE A 513 -3.49 31.42 3.41
N ASP A 514 -3.41 32.35 2.46
CA ASP A 514 -3.34 33.78 2.78
C ASP A 514 -4.60 34.31 3.44
N ALA A 515 -5.79 33.79 3.12
CA ALA A 515 -7.03 34.12 3.81
C ALA A 515 -6.97 33.74 5.30
N TYR A 516 -6.37 32.59 5.63
CA TYR A 516 -6.15 32.17 7.03
C TYR A 516 -4.99 32.89 7.71
N THR A 517 -4.06 33.51 6.97
CA THR A 517 -2.83 34.11 7.54
C THR A 517 -2.71 35.62 7.29
N CYS A 518 -3.77 36.27 6.81
CA CYS A 518 -3.80 37.69 6.43
C CYS A 518 -2.67 38.07 5.45
N GLY A 519 -2.45 37.24 4.43
CA GLY A 519 -1.43 37.46 3.40
C GLY A 519 0.02 37.24 3.87
N TRP A 520 0.23 36.73 5.09
CA TRP A 520 1.58 36.53 5.63
C TRP A 520 2.36 35.49 4.82
N PHE A 521 1.70 34.41 4.39
CA PHE A 521 2.34 33.31 3.67
C PHE A 521 2.97 33.78 2.35
N SER A 522 2.23 34.53 1.53
CA SER A 522 2.77 35.11 0.29
C SER A 522 3.91 36.10 0.52
N ARG A 523 3.83 36.93 1.58
CA ARG A 523 4.91 37.87 1.93
C ARG A 523 6.19 37.13 2.32
N GLU A 524 6.05 36.06 3.10
CA GLU A 524 7.19 35.27 3.57
C GLU A 524 7.89 34.52 2.42
N ILE A 525 7.13 34.00 1.46
CA ILE A 525 7.70 33.40 0.25
C ILE A 525 8.48 34.44 -0.56
N LYS A 526 7.94 35.66 -0.74
CA LYS A 526 8.65 36.75 -1.44
C LYS A 526 9.94 37.13 -0.70
N ARG A 527 9.89 37.19 0.65
CA ARG A 527 11.05 37.53 1.50
C ARG A 527 12.18 36.50 1.40
N LYS A 528 11.87 35.21 1.25
CA LYS A 528 12.88 34.15 1.14
C LYS A 528 13.44 33.95 -0.27
N LYS A 529 12.76 34.51 -1.29
CA LYS A 529 13.21 34.49 -2.69
C LYS A 529 14.18 35.63 -3.02
N ASN A 530 14.05 36.75 -2.31
CA ASN A 530 15.00 37.86 -2.33
C ASN A 530 16.13 37.57 -1.33
#